data_AF-A0A2H0FPZ4-F1
#
_entry.id   AF-A0A2H0FPZ4-F1
#
_cell.length_a   1.000
_cell.length_b   1.000
_cell.length_c   1.000
_cell.angle_alpha   90.00
_cell.angle_beta   90.00
_cell.angle_gamma   90.00
#
_symmetry.space_group_name_H-M   'P 1'
#
loop_
_entity.id
_entity.type
_entity.pdbx_description
1 polymer ?
#
loop_
_entity_poly.entity_id
_entity_poly.type
_entity_poly.pdbx_seq_one_letter_code
_entity_poly.pdbx_strand_id
1 'polypeptide(L)'
;MNSNKTKEVKTLSKSNITIFFILIYLVLFEFAWVNQSSIPKPSMLLETFASLITEYNLLNGLFETTAILFPAIFLAILIIEFFIRIFLNIILNFNGIINISSPFKYFSFFFFALLFNVIFPNSLLAEFVFITFLVLGNLITTLSDASNSISKEYIESAESLVLSNGKILSKVFWKSIKPNYYGKLVKIHTNAWLAVIVYEFIGAVNGVGAIYKLAFDYNDLFAIISLGIFIAILILAVNSILDFVISKLVFWE
;
A
#
# COMPACT_ATOMS: atom_id res chain seq x y z
N MET A 1 57.79 11.66 -3.41
CA MET A 1 56.50 12.23 -2.97
C MET A 1 55.57 12.30 -4.17
N ASN A 2 54.71 11.30 -4.37
CA ASN A 2 53.66 11.34 -5.39
C ASN A 2 52.33 11.16 -4.66
N SER A 3 51.59 12.25 -4.45
CA SER A 3 50.27 12.21 -3.84
C SER A 3 49.27 11.66 -4.87
N ASN A 4 48.91 10.40 -4.73
CA ASN A 4 47.77 9.84 -5.43
C ASN A 4 46.50 10.52 -4.93
N LYS A 5 46.02 11.52 -5.68
CA LYS A 5 44.66 12.05 -5.54
C LYS A 5 43.70 10.97 -5.97
N THR A 6 43.14 10.23 -5.02
CA THR A 6 41.98 9.38 -5.22
C THR A 6 40.83 10.24 -5.75
N LYS A 7 40.46 10.04 -7.02
CA LYS A 7 39.26 10.65 -7.61
C LYS A 7 38.05 10.19 -6.79
N GLU A 8 37.43 11.10 -6.06
CA GLU A 8 36.11 10.88 -5.47
C GLU A 8 35.14 10.55 -6.61
N VAL A 9 34.72 9.28 -6.67
CA VAL A 9 33.63 8.85 -7.55
C VAL A 9 32.35 9.44 -6.94
N LYS A 10 31.86 10.55 -7.49
CA LYS A 10 30.56 11.11 -7.12
C LYS A 10 29.49 10.07 -7.43
N THR A 11 28.99 9.41 -6.40
CA THR A 11 27.85 8.51 -6.50
C THR A 11 26.62 9.33 -6.86
N LEU A 12 26.05 9.06 -8.04
CA LEU A 12 24.78 9.64 -8.45
C LEU A 12 23.70 9.30 -7.43
N SER A 13 22.98 10.32 -6.94
CA SER A 13 21.84 10.11 -6.05
C SER A 13 20.72 9.39 -6.81
N LYS A 14 19.91 8.57 -6.11
CA LYS A 14 18.78 7.85 -6.72
C LYS A 14 17.82 8.79 -7.46
N SER A 15 17.60 10.00 -6.93
CA SER A 15 16.78 11.04 -7.56
C SER A 15 17.32 11.46 -8.93
N ASN A 16 18.63 11.67 -9.05
CA ASN A 16 19.26 12.06 -10.31
C ASN A 16 19.12 10.97 -11.37
N ILE A 17 19.20 9.71 -10.97
CA ILE A 17 19.02 8.56 -11.87
C ILE A 17 17.56 8.50 -12.37
N THR A 18 16.58 8.66 -11.48
CA THR A 18 15.16 8.68 -11.87
C THR A 18 14.86 9.83 -12.83
N ILE A 19 15.32 11.05 -12.53
CA ILE A 19 15.14 12.22 -13.40
C ILE A 19 15.79 11.99 -14.76
N PHE A 20 16.99 11.39 -14.78
CA PHE A 20 17.67 11.05 -16.02
C PHE A 20 16.88 10.06 -16.87
N PHE A 21 16.31 9.00 -16.28
CA PHE A 21 15.43 8.07 -17.00
C PHE A 21 14.15 8.73 -17.51
N ILE A 22 13.54 9.61 -16.73
CA ILE A 22 12.36 10.39 -17.17
C ILE A 22 12.73 11.28 -18.35
N LEU A 23 13.88 11.97 -18.30
CA LEU A 23 14.35 12.80 -19.40
C LEU A 23 14.66 11.97 -20.65
N ILE A 24 15.29 10.81 -20.50
CA ILE A 24 15.50 9.88 -21.62
C ILE A 24 14.15 9.48 -22.22
N TYR A 25 13.18 9.12 -21.39
CA TYR A 25 11.83 8.77 -21.84
C TYR A 25 11.18 9.93 -22.61
N LEU A 26 11.20 11.15 -22.04
CA LEU A 26 10.64 12.33 -22.70
C LEU A 26 11.32 12.60 -24.06
N VAL A 27 12.65 12.56 -24.11
CA VAL A 27 13.39 12.84 -25.35
C VAL A 27 13.17 11.75 -26.40
N LEU A 28 13.25 10.47 -26.00
CA LEU A 28 13.08 9.35 -26.91
C LEU A 28 11.64 9.27 -27.43
N PHE A 29 10.61 9.42 -26.60
CA PHE A 29 9.24 9.15 -27.03
C PHE A 29 8.50 10.38 -27.56
N GLU A 30 8.87 11.60 -27.17
CA GLU A 30 8.29 12.81 -27.76
C GLU A 30 8.87 13.09 -29.17
N PHE A 31 10.19 12.88 -29.34
CA PHE A 31 10.90 13.28 -30.56
C PHE A 31 11.34 12.14 -31.48
N ALA A 32 11.39 10.87 -31.04
CA ALA A 32 11.80 9.80 -31.94
C ALA A 32 10.68 9.33 -32.88
N TRP A 33 11.10 8.93 -34.09
CA TRP A 33 10.26 8.34 -35.14
C TRP A 33 9.90 6.86 -34.88
N VAL A 34 9.85 6.43 -33.62
CA VAL A 34 9.44 5.07 -33.27
C VAL A 34 7.93 4.96 -33.49
N ASN A 35 7.46 3.87 -34.10
CA ASN A 35 6.04 3.62 -34.32
C ASN A 35 5.25 3.82 -33.01
N GLN A 36 4.39 4.84 -33.00
CA GLN A 36 3.64 5.30 -31.82
C GLN A 36 2.46 4.38 -31.44
N SER A 37 2.30 3.26 -32.14
CA SER A 37 1.22 2.30 -31.91
C SER A 37 1.37 1.52 -30.60
N SER A 38 2.55 1.51 -29.98
CA SER A 38 2.84 0.66 -28.82
C SER A 38 3.32 1.41 -27.58
N ILE A 39 3.93 2.59 -27.74
CA ILE A 39 4.35 3.43 -26.62
C ILE A 39 3.84 4.85 -26.87
N PRO A 40 2.95 5.37 -26.00
CA PRO A 40 2.31 6.64 -26.22
C PRO A 40 3.27 7.80 -25.99
N LYS A 41 3.10 8.88 -26.77
CA LYS A 41 3.83 10.12 -26.49
C LYS A 41 3.40 10.69 -25.13
N PRO A 42 4.32 11.30 -24.38
CA PRO A 42 3.98 12.07 -23.18
C PRO A 42 2.84 13.07 -23.40
N SER A 43 2.85 13.81 -24.52
CA SER A 43 1.77 14.73 -24.90
C SER A 43 0.42 14.04 -25.06
N MET A 44 0.38 12.89 -25.75
CA MET A 44 -0.83 12.09 -25.93
C MET A 44 -1.40 11.58 -24.60
N LEU A 45 -0.53 11.18 -23.65
CA LEU A 45 -0.98 10.74 -22.33
C LEU A 45 -1.75 11.83 -21.55
N LEU A 46 -1.35 13.09 -21.71
CA LEU A 46 -2.04 14.24 -21.11
C LEU A 46 -3.41 14.49 -21.77
N GLU A 47 -3.51 14.32 -23.09
CA GLU A 47 -4.79 14.42 -23.80
C GLU A 47 -5.74 13.28 -23.40
N THR A 48 -5.21 12.05 -23.30
CA THR A 48 -5.97 10.88 -22.83
C THR A 48 -6.46 11.05 -21.39
N PHE A 49 -5.81 11.87 -20.57
CA PHE A 49 -6.33 12.14 -19.23
C PHE A 49 -7.69 12.85 -19.26
N ALA A 50 -7.92 13.74 -20.24
CA ALA A 50 -9.21 14.38 -20.41
C ALA A 50 -10.28 13.36 -20.80
N SER A 51 -9.97 12.43 -21.72
CA SER A 51 -10.90 11.36 -22.09
C SER A 51 -11.17 10.40 -20.93
N LEU A 52 -10.19 10.12 -20.07
CA LEU A 52 -10.43 9.34 -18.85
C LEU A 52 -11.51 9.98 -17.96
N ILE A 53 -11.49 11.30 -17.81
CA ILE A 53 -12.48 12.02 -17.01
C ILE A 53 -13.86 11.97 -17.66
N THR A 54 -13.95 12.28 -18.97
CA THR A 54 -15.25 12.47 -19.63
C THR A 54 -15.86 11.19 -20.17
N GLU A 55 -15.07 10.31 -20.77
CA GLU A 55 -15.54 9.10 -21.47
C GLU A 55 -15.52 7.88 -20.56
N TYR A 56 -14.48 7.74 -19.74
CA TYR A 56 -14.31 6.61 -18.81
C TYR A 56 -14.87 6.90 -17.41
N ASN A 57 -15.41 8.10 -17.18
CA ASN A 57 -16.00 8.52 -15.92
C ASN A 57 -15.06 8.31 -14.71
N LEU A 58 -13.77 8.66 -14.89
CA LEU A 58 -12.71 8.43 -13.91
C LEU A 58 -13.03 8.98 -12.52
N LEU A 59 -13.67 10.14 -12.44
CA LEU A 59 -13.99 10.76 -11.15
C LEU A 59 -14.96 9.91 -10.32
N ASN A 60 -15.97 9.31 -10.95
CA ASN A 60 -16.88 8.41 -10.25
C ASN A 60 -16.18 7.11 -9.85
N GLY A 61 -15.38 6.51 -10.74
CA GLY A 61 -14.61 5.31 -10.41
C GLY A 61 -13.64 5.53 -9.25
N LEU A 62 -12.94 6.68 -9.22
CA LEU A 62 -12.09 7.07 -8.09
C LEU A 62 -12.89 7.22 -6.80
N PHE A 63 -14.06 7.85 -6.86
CA PHE A 63 -14.92 8.03 -5.69
C PHE A 63 -15.37 6.68 -5.14
N GLU A 64 -15.82 5.76 -5.99
CA GLU A 64 -16.26 4.42 -5.60
C GLU A 64 -15.13 3.63 -4.93
N THR A 65 -13.96 3.54 -5.57
CA THR A 65 -12.80 2.84 -5.02
C THR A 65 -12.36 3.44 -3.68
N THR A 66 -12.28 4.77 -3.60
CA THR A 66 -11.83 5.44 -2.36
C THR A 66 -12.87 5.34 -1.24
N ALA A 67 -14.16 5.36 -1.56
CA ALA A 67 -15.26 5.18 -0.60
C ALA A 67 -15.28 3.78 0.03
N ILE A 68 -14.71 2.77 -0.63
CA ILE A 68 -14.55 1.43 -0.08
C ILE A 68 -13.21 1.32 0.67
N LEU A 69 -12.13 1.73 0.02
CA LEU A 69 -10.77 1.55 0.49
C LEU A 69 -10.48 2.25 1.82
N PHE A 70 -10.81 3.54 1.95
CA PHE A 70 -10.48 4.29 3.15
C PHE A 70 -11.26 3.82 4.39
N PRO A 71 -12.59 3.60 4.33
CA PRO A 71 -13.32 3.02 5.45
C PRO A 71 -12.84 1.62 5.83
N ALA A 72 -12.45 0.79 4.86
CA ALA A 72 -11.91 -0.55 5.13
C ALA A 72 -10.59 -0.48 5.91
N ILE A 73 -9.65 0.38 5.47
CA ILE A 73 -8.39 0.62 6.18
C ILE A 73 -8.64 1.18 7.58
N PHE A 74 -9.53 2.17 7.70
CA PHE A 74 -9.87 2.79 8.97
C PHE A 74 -10.47 1.79 9.96
N LEU A 75 -11.44 0.97 9.51
CA LEU A 75 -12.04 -0.07 10.32
C LEU A 75 -11.00 -1.10 10.77
N ALA A 76 -10.10 -1.53 9.88
CA ALA A 76 -9.03 -2.45 10.21
C ALA A 76 -8.10 -1.90 11.31
N ILE A 77 -7.70 -0.63 11.20
CA ILE A 77 -6.89 0.05 12.23
C ILE A 77 -7.64 0.13 13.56
N LEU A 78 -8.92 0.50 13.54
CA LEU A 78 -9.75 0.57 14.74
C LEU A 78 -9.85 -0.79 15.45
N ILE A 79 -10.03 -1.88 14.71
CA ILE A 79 -10.07 -3.24 15.26
C ILE A 79 -8.76 -3.56 15.98
N ILE A 80 -7.60 -3.27 15.36
CA ILE A 80 -6.31 -3.51 16.01
C ILE A 80 -6.14 -2.67 17.27
N GLU A 81 -6.43 -1.37 17.22
CA GLU A 81 -6.31 -0.48 18.39
C GLU A 81 -7.23 -0.91 19.54
N PHE A 82 -8.48 -1.25 19.23
CA PHE A 82 -9.45 -1.67 20.25
C PHE A 82 -9.07 -3.00 20.90
N PHE A 83 -8.57 -3.96 20.11
CA PHE A 83 -8.22 -5.30 20.57
C PHE A 83 -6.72 -5.53 20.77
N ILE A 84 -5.92 -4.47 20.86
CA ILE A 84 -4.44 -4.58 20.86
C ILE A 84 -3.90 -5.50 21.95
N ARG A 85 -4.51 -5.48 23.15
CA ARG A 85 -4.12 -6.34 24.27
C ARG A 85 -4.30 -7.82 23.94
N ILE A 86 -5.40 -8.15 23.27
CA ILE A 86 -5.72 -9.53 22.89
C ILE A 86 -4.73 -10.00 21.84
N PHE A 87 -4.50 -9.20 20.78
CA PHE A 87 -3.55 -9.54 19.74
C PHE A 87 -2.12 -9.71 20.27
N LEU A 88 -1.63 -8.77 21.09
CA LEU A 88 -0.30 -8.88 21.69
C LEU A 88 -0.17 -10.10 22.61
N ASN A 89 -1.18 -10.39 23.43
CA ASN A 89 -1.17 -11.56 24.30
C ASN A 89 -1.14 -12.87 23.50
N ILE A 90 -1.86 -12.95 22.37
CA ILE A 90 -1.79 -14.10 21.48
C ILE A 90 -0.40 -14.20 20.84
N ILE A 91 0.15 -13.08 20.37
CA ILE A 91 1.47 -13.02 19.74
C ILE A 91 2.58 -13.50 20.65
N LEU A 92 2.61 -13.03 21.88
CA LEU A 92 3.70 -13.35 22.80
C LEU A 92 3.61 -14.76 23.38
N ASN A 93 2.40 -15.29 23.59
CA ASN A 93 2.22 -16.61 24.19
C ASN A 93 2.22 -17.75 23.16
N PHE A 94 1.90 -17.46 21.90
CA PHE A 94 1.77 -18.47 20.86
C PHE A 94 2.68 -18.19 19.68
N ASN A 95 3.99 -18.35 19.90
CA ASN A 95 5.05 -18.33 18.90
C ASN A 95 4.81 -19.41 17.83
N GLY A 96 3.96 -19.14 16.84
CA GLY A 96 3.63 -20.05 15.74
C GLY A 96 2.20 -19.92 15.22
N ILE A 97 1.23 -19.51 16.06
CA ILE A 97 -0.18 -19.39 15.64
C ILE A 97 -0.37 -18.20 14.68
N ILE A 98 0.46 -17.15 14.76
CA ILE A 98 0.36 -16.02 13.82
C ILE A 98 0.86 -16.36 12.41
N ASN A 99 1.53 -17.50 12.22
CA ASN A 99 1.70 -18.06 10.88
C ASN A 99 0.37 -18.57 10.28
N ILE A 100 -0.79 -18.40 10.92
CA ILE A 100 -2.10 -18.53 10.26
C ILE A 100 -2.26 -17.51 9.12
N SER A 101 -1.54 -16.39 9.12
CA SER A 101 -1.44 -15.54 7.91
C SER A 101 -0.47 -16.10 6.87
N SER A 102 0.32 -17.14 7.17
CA SER A 102 1.28 -17.71 6.23
C SER A 102 0.68 -18.31 4.96
N PRO A 103 -0.51 -18.94 4.94
CA PRO A 103 -1.16 -19.31 3.69
C PRO A 103 -1.37 -18.09 2.79
N PHE A 104 -1.79 -16.94 3.35
CA PHE A 104 -1.90 -15.68 2.60
C PHE A 104 -0.55 -15.13 2.11
N LYS A 105 0.58 -15.57 2.68
CA LYS A 105 1.92 -15.24 2.14
C LYS A 105 2.23 -16.05 0.87
N TYR A 106 1.67 -17.25 0.72
CA TYR A 106 1.92 -18.12 -0.43
C TYR A 106 0.93 -17.89 -1.58
N PHE A 107 -0.26 -17.38 -1.28
CA PHE A 107 -1.25 -17.04 -2.29
C PHE A 107 -1.19 -15.54 -2.62
N SER A 108 -1.16 -15.21 -3.91
CA SER A 108 -1.30 -13.82 -4.37
C SER A 108 -2.68 -13.25 -3.98
N PHE A 109 -2.77 -11.96 -3.70
CA PHE A 109 -4.06 -11.29 -3.50
C PHE A 109 -4.98 -11.43 -4.72
N PHE A 110 -4.42 -11.65 -5.92
CA PHE A 110 -5.17 -11.98 -7.13
C PHE A 110 -6.03 -13.25 -6.97
N PHE A 111 -5.48 -14.30 -6.33
CA PHE A 111 -6.21 -15.55 -6.09
C PHE A 111 -7.44 -15.32 -5.20
N PHE A 112 -7.26 -14.57 -4.11
CA PHE A 112 -8.35 -14.27 -3.19
C PHE A 112 -9.38 -13.32 -3.81
N ALA A 113 -8.93 -12.33 -4.59
CA ALA A 113 -9.82 -11.43 -5.32
C ALA A 113 -10.71 -12.20 -6.31
N LEU A 114 -10.13 -13.17 -7.02
CA LEU A 114 -10.87 -14.07 -7.91
C LEU A 114 -11.87 -14.92 -7.13
N LEU A 115 -11.43 -15.58 -6.05
CA LEU A 115 -12.29 -16.41 -5.21
C LEU A 115 -13.49 -15.63 -4.67
N PHE A 116 -13.26 -14.44 -4.11
CA PHE A 116 -14.33 -13.59 -3.58
C PHE A 116 -15.30 -13.15 -4.68
N ASN A 117 -14.81 -12.77 -5.86
CA ASN A 117 -15.69 -12.40 -6.98
C ASN A 117 -16.54 -13.58 -7.47
N VAL A 118 -16.01 -14.81 -7.43
CA VAL A 118 -16.78 -16.02 -7.80
C VAL A 118 -17.87 -16.31 -6.76
N ILE A 119 -17.58 -16.16 -5.47
CA ILE A 119 -18.53 -16.45 -4.38
C ILE A 119 -19.57 -15.33 -4.25
N PHE A 120 -19.15 -14.08 -4.42
CA PHE A 120 -19.97 -12.87 -4.20
C PHE A 120 -19.89 -11.93 -5.42
N PRO A 121 -20.45 -12.32 -6.57
CA PRO A 121 -20.39 -11.52 -7.78
C PRO A 121 -21.06 -10.16 -7.59
N ASN A 122 -20.44 -9.10 -8.11
CA ASN A 122 -20.96 -7.73 -8.11
C ASN A 122 -21.33 -7.17 -6.72
N SER A 123 -20.70 -7.65 -5.66
CA SER A 123 -20.99 -7.24 -4.29
C SER A 123 -19.96 -6.24 -3.76
N LEU A 124 -20.38 -4.98 -3.60
CA LEU A 124 -19.59 -3.93 -2.93
C LEU A 124 -19.27 -4.28 -1.48
N LEU A 125 -20.18 -4.98 -0.80
CA LEU A 125 -19.93 -5.45 0.56
C LEU A 125 -18.81 -6.51 0.57
N ALA A 126 -18.78 -7.41 -0.40
CA ALA A 126 -17.74 -8.42 -0.49
C ALA A 126 -16.37 -7.79 -0.77
N GLU A 127 -16.32 -6.76 -1.61
CA GLU A 127 -15.11 -5.96 -1.84
C GLU A 127 -14.62 -5.29 -0.56
N PHE A 128 -15.50 -4.59 0.15
CA PHE A 128 -15.19 -3.96 1.43
C PHE A 128 -14.65 -4.98 2.45
N VAL A 129 -15.30 -6.13 2.57
CA VAL A 129 -14.89 -7.22 3.47
C VAL A 129 -13.54 -7.79 3.05
N PHE A 130 -13.33 -8.02 1.75
CA PHE A 130 -12.07 -8.50 1.19
C PHE A 130 -10.90 -7.57 1.54
N ILE A 131 -11.05 -6.28 1.26
CA ILE A 131 -10.02 -5.28 1.56
C ILE A 131 -9.79 -5.15 3.07
N THR A 132 -10.86 -5.15 3.87
CA THR A 132 -10.74 -5.09 5.34
C THR A 132 -9.93 -6.29 5.87
N PHE A 133 -10.20 -7.51 5.41
CA PHE A 133 -9.45 -8.69 5.83
C PHE A 133 -7.99 -8.66 5.36
N LEU A 134 -7.74 -8.22 4.13
CA LEU A 134 -6.39 -8.09 3.60
C LEU A 134 -5.57 -7.09 4.42
N VAL A 135 -6.15 -5.94 4.74
CA VAL A 135 -5.50 -4.91 5.57
C VAL A 135 -5.27 -5.42 6.98
N LEU A 136 -6.28 -6.04 7.61
CA LEU A 136 -6.15 -6.66 8.95
C LEU A 136 -5.03 -7.70 9.00
N GLY A 137 -4.95 -8.60 8.01
CA GLY A 137 -3.90 -9.61 7.94
C GLY A 137 -2.49 -9.00 7.84
N ASN A 138 -2.33 -7.94 7.05
CA ASN A 138 -1.08 -7.19 6.94
C ASN A 138 -0.72 -6.46 8.25
N LEU A 139 -1.71 -5.87 8.93
CA LEU A 139 -1.51 -5.21 10.23
C LEU A 139 -1.10 -6.21 11.31
N ILE A 140 -1.74 -7.38 11.40
CA ILE A 140 -1.37 -8.44 12.35
C ILE A 140 0.05 -8.93 12.08
N THR A 141 0.43 -9.11 10.81
CA THR A 141 1.78 -9.51 10.43
C THR A 141 2.80 -8.44 10.85
N THR A 142 2.50 -7.18 10.59
CA THR A 142 3.33 -6.03 11.02
C THR A 142 3.47 -5.97 12.54
N LEU A 143 2.39 -6.22 13.27
CA LEU A 143 2.38 -6.24 14.73
C LEU A 143 3.29 -7.36 15.26
N SER A 144 3.22 -8.56 14.66
CA SER A 144 4.08 -9.68 15.01
C SER A 144 5.56 -9.37 14.75
N ASP A 145 5.88 -8.82 13.59
CA ASP A 145 7.26 -8.47 13.22
C ASP A 145 7.82 -7.39 14.16
N ALA A 146 7.03 -6.38 14.50
CA ALA A 146 7.42 -5.35 15.45
C ALA A 146 7.60 -5.90 16.87
N SER A 147 6.73 -6.82 17.30
CA SER A 147 6.80 -7.46 18.62
C SER A 147 8.11 -8.23 18.82
N ASN A 148 8.64 -8.85 17.77
CA ASN A 148 9.92 -9.57 17.80
C ASN A 148 11.15 -8.66 17.95
N SER A 149 10.99 -7.33 17.79
CA SER A 149 12.10 -6.37 17.90
C SER A 149 12.30 -5.78 19.29
N ILE A 150 11.39 -6.04 20.24
CA ILE A 150 11.49 -5.52 21.61
C ILE A 150 12.47 -6.36 22.43
N SER A 151 13.32 -5.68 23.19
CA SER A 151 14.25 -6.30 24.13
C SER A 151 13.53 -6.77 25.39
N LYS A 152 13.92 -7.94 25.92
CA LYS A 152 13.26 -8.58 27.08
C LYS A 152 13.38 -7.74 28.35
N GLU A 153 14.42 -6.93 28.45
CA GLU A 153 14.74 -6.06 29.58
C GLU A 153 13.61 -5.07 29.88
N TYR A 154 12.88 -4.59 28.86
CA TYR A 154 11.71 -3.73 29.06
C TYR A 154 10.57 -4.44 29.78
N ILE A 155 10.40 -5.74 29.51
CA ILE A 155 9.36 -6.58 30.14
C ILE A 155 9.77 -6.89 31.57
N GLU A 156 11.00 -7.35 31.79
CA GLU A 156 11.54 -7.70 33.11
C GLU A 156 11.55 -6.49 34.06
N SER A 157 11.87 -5.29 33.55
CA SER A 157 11.80 -4.05 34.31
C SER A 157 10.36 -3.72 34.73
N ALA A 158 9.40 -3.92 33.83
CA ALA A 158 7.99 -3.66 34.10
C ALA A 158 7.39 -4.67 35.10
N GLU A 159 7.81 -5.93 35.04
CA GLU A 159 7.47 -6.97 36.01
C GLU A 159 8.04 -6.68 37.39
N SER A 160 9.29 -6.17 37.46
CA SER A 160 9.93 -5.77 38.72
C SER A 160 9.19 -4.61 39.43
N LEU A 161 8.49 -3.78 38.66
CA LEU A 161 7.60 -2.72 39.18
C LEU A 161 6.20 -3.22 39.55
N VAL A 162 5.96 -4.53 39.54
CA VAL A 162 4.69 -5.19 39.92
C VAL A 162 3.52 -4.69 39.07
N LEU A 163 3.77 -4.40 37.79
CA LEU A 163 2.72 -4.04 36.85
C LEU A 163 1.94 -5.29 36.42
N SER A 164 0.62 -5.18 36.31
CA SER A 164 -0.19 -6.27 35.77
C SER A 164 0.08 -6.49 34.28
N ASN A 165 0.00 -7.73 33.81
CA ASN A 165 0.29 -8.10 32.42
C ASN A 165 -0.43 -7.19 31.40
N GLY A 166 -1.72 -6.88 31.62
CA GLY A 166 -2.45 -5.96 30.74
C GLY A 166 -1.89 -4.52 30.69
N LYS A 167 -1.33 -4.02 31.80
CA LYS A 167 -0.62 -2.72 31.85
C LYS A 167 0.73 -2.81 31.14
N ILE A 168 1.47 -3.90 31.32
CA ILE A 168 2.73 -4.15 30.61
C ILE A 168 2.48 -4.12 29.09
N LEU A 169 1.52 -4.91 28.60
CA LEU A 169 1.18 -4.99 27.18
C LEU A 169 0.74 -3.64 26.59
N SER A 170 -0.11 -2.88 27.29
CA SER A 170 -0.68 -1.65 26.71
C SER A 170 0.16 -0.39 26.93
N LYS A 171 0.90 -0.27 28.04
CA LYS A 171 1.65 0.95 28.38
C LYS A 171 3.15 0.85 28.09
N VAL A 172 3.71 -0.35 28.10
CA VAL A 172 5.14 -0.56 27.84
C VAL A 172 5.31 -1.12 26.43
N PHE A 173 4.78 -2.32 26.20
CA PHE A 173 4.99 -3.06 24.95
C PHE A 173 4.37 -2.33 23.75
N TRP A 174 3.08 -2.02 23.79
CA TRP A 174 2.42 -1.33 22.68
C TRP A 174 3.07 0.02 22.38
N LYS A 175 3.42 0.78 23.41
CA LYS A 175 4.01 2.11 23.25
C LYS A 175 5.38 2.05 22.59
N SER A 176 6.19 1.03 22.87
CA SER A 176 7.51 0.89 22.26
C SER A 176 7.43 0.47 20.79
N ILE A 177 6.48 -0.38 20.39
CA ILE A 177 6.35 -0.79 18.97
C ILE A 177 5.52 0.15 18.12
N LYS A 178 4.71 1.03 18.72
CA LYS A 178 3.78 1.90 18.00
C LYS A 178 4.46 2.66 16.84
N PRO A 179 5.65 3.29 17.00
CA PRO A 179 6.31 3.99 15.90
C PRO A 179 6.65 3.08 14.71
N ASN A 180 7.21 1.90 14.99
CA ASN A 180 7.55 0.94 13.94
C ASN A 180 6.29 0.39 13.25
N TYR A 181 5.26 0.05 14.02
CA TYR A 181 3.97 -0.43 13.50
C TYR A 181 3.31 0.59 12.57
N TYR A 182 3.17 1.85 13.03
CA TYR A 182 2.55 2.91 12.24
C TYR A 182 3.41 3.31 11.03
N GLY A 183 4.74 3.24 11.12
CA GLY A 183 5.64 3.48 10.00
C GLY A 183 5.48 2.50 8.83
N LYS A 184 4.75 1.39 8.98
CA LYS A 184 4.42 0.47 7.88
C LYS A 184 3.08 0.76 7.20
N LEU A 185 2.27 1.68 7.72
CA LEU A 185 0.94 1.96 7.16
C LEU A 185 0.99 2.41 5.70
N VAL A 186 2.01 3.16 5.28
CA VAL A 186 2.20 3.56 3.87
C VAL A 186 2.33 2.36 2.94
N LYS A 187 3.08 1.33 3.36
CA LYS A 187 3.20 0.08 2.60
C LYS A 187 1.86 -0.66 2.54
N ILE A 188 1.14 -0.70 3.66
CA ILE A 188 -0.16 -1.38 3.74
C ILE A 188 -1.21 -0.68 2.87
N HIS A 189 -1.26 0.65 2.91
CA HIS A 189 -2.12 1.47 2.05
C HIS A 189 -1.83 1.23 0.56
N THR A 190 -0.55 1.20 0.17
CA THR A 190 -0.15 0.91 -1.22
C THR A 190 -0.60 -0.49 -1.65
N ASN A 191 -0.42 -1.50 -0.79
CA ASN A 191 -0.87 -2.86 -1.08
C ASN A 191 -2.40 -2.95 -1.21
N ALA A 192 -3.14 -2.21 -0.38
CA ALA A 192 -4.59 -2.19 -0.40
C ALA A 192 -5.13 -1.57 -1.69
N TRP A 193 -4.51 -0.49 -2.19
CA TRP A 193 -4.82 0.09 -3.51
C TRP A 193 -4.65 -0.91 -4.65
N LEU A 194 -3.52 -1.65 -4.66
CA LEU A 194 -3.29 -2.65 -5.70
C LEU A 194 -4.31 -3.79 -5.62
N ALA A 195 -4.65 -4.22 -4.41
CA ALA A 195 -5.61 -5.29 -4.20
C ALA A 195 -7.04 -4.89 -4.63
N VAL A 196 -7.49 -3.67 -4.31
CA VAL A 196 -8.84 -3.20 -4.67
C VAL A 196 -8.99 -3.02 -6.17
N ILE A 197 -7.98 -2.44 -6.84
CA ILE A 197 -8.00 -2.28 -8.31
C ILE A 197 -8.06 -3.65 -8.99
N VAL A 198 -7.30 -4.64 -8.51
CA VAL A 198 -7.34 -6.00 -9.07
C VAL A 198 -8.68 -6.67 -8.80
N TYR A 199 -9.27 -6.46 -7.63
CA TYR A 199 -10.60 -6.97 -7.32
C TYR A 199 -11.67 -6.42 -8.27
N GLU A 200 -11.73 -5.10 -8.40
CA GLU A 200 -12.66 -4.38 -9.29
C GLU A 200 -12.45 -4.78 -10.76
N PHE A 201 -11.19 -4.94 -11.20
CA PHE A 201 -10.85 -5.39 -12.56
C PHE A 201 -11.37 -6.79 -12.86
N ILE A 202 -11.21 -7.74 -11.93
CA ILE A 202 -11.68 -9.12 -12.11
C ILE A 202 -13.21 -9.18 -12.12
N GLY A 203 -13.84 -8.49 -11.18
CA GLY A 203 -15.29 -8.49 -11.03
C GLY A 203 -16.04 -7.64 -12.06
N ALA A 204 -15.33 -6.76 -12.78
CA ALA A 204 -15.92 -5.66 -13.55
C ALA A 204 -16.93 -4.86 -12.72
N VAL A 205 -16.61 -4.69 -11.43
CA VAL A 205 -17.42 -3.93 -10.46
C VAL A 205 -16.97 -2.48 -10.49
N ASN A 206 -17.92 -1.56 -10.34
CA ASN A 206 -17.74 -0.14 -10.07
C ASN A 206 -16.40 0.21 -9.38
N GLY A 207 -15.72 1.24 -9.89
CA GLY A 207 -14.40 1.63 -9.41
C GLY A 207 -13.34 1.78 -10.50
N VAL A 208 -12.12 2.12 -10.09
CA VAL A 208 -10.95 2.31 -10.95
C VAL A 208 -10.57 1.03 -11.69
N GLY A 209 -10.68 -0.13 -11.05
CA GLY A 209 -10.40 -1.42 -11.70
C GLY A 209 -11.38 -1.77 -12.82
N ALA A 210 -12.65 -1.40 -12.70
CA ALA A 210 -13.59 -1.50 -13.82
C ALA A 210 -13.19 -0.60 -15.00
N ILE A 211 -12.62 0.58 -14.73
CA ILE A 211 -12.11 1.46 -15.79
C ILE A 211 -10.92 0.80 -16.50
N TYR A 212 -9.99 0.19 -15.76
CA TYR A 212 -8.93 -0.61 -16.36
C TYR A 212 -9.49 -1.75 -17.22
N LYS A 213 -10.55 -2.41 -16.74
CA LYS A 213 -11.19 -3.51 -17.46
C LYS A 213 -11.82 -3.02 -18.76
N LEU A 214 -12.52 -1.90 -18.73
CA LEU A 214 -13.14 -1.28 -19.90
C LEU A 214 -12.10 -0.80 -20.92
N ALA A 215 -11.02 -0.15 -20.48
CA ALA A 215 -9.91 0.22 -21.35
C ALA A 215 -9.22 -1.00 -21.98
N PHE A 216 -9.06 -2.08 -21.21
CA PHE A 216 -8.54 -3.35 -21.71
C PHE A 216 -9.45 -3.97 -22.77
N ASP A 217 -10.77 -4.00 -22.52
CA ASP A 217 -11.74 -4.56 -23.46
C ASP A 217 -11.82 -3.75 -24.77
N TYR A 218 -11.56 -2.44 -24.72
CA TYR A 218 -11.42 -1.59 -25.91
C TYR A 218 -10.03 -1.61 -26.56
N ASN A 219 -9.07 -2.35 -26.00
CA ASN A 219 -7.66 -2.32 -26.41
C ASN A 219 -7.07 -0.89 -26.41
N ASP A 220 -7.56 -0.02 -25.53
CA ASP A 220 -7.08 1.36 -25.38
C ASP A 220 -5.85 1.39 -24.46
N LEU A 221 -4.69 1.09 -25.06
CA LEU A 221 -3.41 1.08 -24.36
C LEU A 221 -3.06 2.46 -23.75
N PHE A 222 -3.49 3.55 -24.41
CA PHE A 222 -3.22 4.91 -23.95
C PHE A 222 -3.97 5.19 -22.64
N ALA A 223 -5.25 4.80 -22.56
CA ALA A 223 -6.04 4.90 -21.35
C ALA A 223 -5.46 4.06 -20.20
N ILE A 224 -5.02 2.83 -20.47
CA ILE A 224 -4.40 1.96 -19.44
C ILE A 224 -3.14 2.60 -18.86
N ILE A 225 -2.24 3.10 -19.72
CA ILE A 225 -0.98 3.71 -19.27
C ILE A 225 -1.24 5.04 -18.54
N SER A 226 -2.12 5.90 -19.08
CA SER A 226 -2.45 7.19 -18.47
C SER A 226 -3.10 6.99 -17.09
N LEU A 227 -4.02 6.03 -16.98
CA LEU A 227 -4.64 5.66 -15.71
C LEU A 227 -3.60 5.12 -14.72
N GLY A 228 -2.66 4.29 -15.18
CA GLY A 228 -1.53 3.80 -14.39
C GLY A 228 -0.71 4.90 -13.76
N ILE A 229 -0.30 5.87 -14.57
CA ILE A 229 0.49 7.03 -14.11
C ILE A 229 -0.34 7.87 -13.13
N PHE A 230 -1.60 8.15 -13.45
CA PHE A 230 -2.46 8.96 -12.59
C PHE A 230 -2.66 8.32 -11.22
N ILE A 231 -3.02 7.04 -11.17
CA ILE A 231 -3.20 6.29 -9.92
C ILE A 231 -1.89 6.22 -9.12
N ALA A 232 -0.74 6.03 -9.79
CA ALA A 232 0.54 6.03 -9.10
C ALA A 232 0.83 7.38 -8.42
N ILE A 233 0.58 8.50 -9.11
CA ILE A 233 0.73 9.85 -8.55
C ILE A 233 -0.22 10.06 -7.37
N LEU A 234 -1.47 9.61 -7.49
CA LEU A 234 -2.46 9.71 -6.42
C LEU A 234 -2.01 8.93 -5.17
N ILE A 235 -1.59 7.67 -5.35
CA ILE A 235 -1.08 6.84 -4.24
C ILE A 235 0.13 7.51 -3.57
N LEU A 236 1.06 8.05 -4.35
CA LEU A 236 2.22 8.79 -3.82
C LEU A 236 1.82 10.04 -3.03
N ALA A 237 0.84 10.80 -3.52
CA ALA A 237 0.31 11.97 -2.84
C ALA A 237 -0.32 11.60 -1.49
N VAL A 238 -1.18 10.58 -1.46
CA VAL A 238 -1.81 10.08 -0.23
C VAL A 238 -0.77 9.50 0.73
N ASN A 239 0.20 8.73 0.24
CA ASN A 239 1.30 8.20 1.06
C ASN A 239 2.11 9.33 1.71
N SER A 240 2.39 10.41 0.97
CA SER A 240 3.10 11.57 1.52
C SER A 240 2.32 12.25 2.65
N ILE A 241 1.00 12.36 2.49
CA ILE A 241 0.10 12.88 3.53
C ILE A 241 0.08 11.94 4.74
N LEU A 242 -0.01 10.62 4.51
CA LEU A 242 0.01 9.61 5.58
C LEU A 242 1.32 9.67 6.37
N ASP A 243 2.47 9.70 5.71
CA ASP A 243 3.78 9.84 6.36
C ASP A 243 3.86 11.13 7.18
N PHE A 244 3.39 12.24 6.63
CA PHE A 244 3.32 13.51 7.35
C PHE A 244 2.47 13.38 8.62
N VAL A 245 1.27 12.82 8.53
CA VAL A 245 0.36 12.61 9.65
C VAL A 245 0.97 11.67 10.69
N ILE A 246 1.54 10.53 10.27
CA ILE A 246 2.17 9.55 11.16
C ILE A 246 3.35 10.19 11.90
N SER A 247 4.18 10.97 11.21
CA SER A 247 5.32 11.67 11.82
C SER A 247 4.87 12.66 12.90
N LYS A 248 3.69 13.26 12.77
CA LYS A 248 3.13 14.20 13.77
C LYS A 248 2.43 13.49 14.92
N LEU A 249 1.72 12.39 14.67
CA LEU A 249 0.93 11.69 15.67
C LEU A 249 1.73 10.66 16.49
N VAL A 250 2.77 10.09 15.89
CA VAL A 250 3.57 8.99 16.47
C VAL A 250 4.99 9.46 16.78
N PHE A 251 5.12 10.72 17.18
CA PHE A 251 6.37 11.28 17.69
C PHE A 251 6.61 10.75 19.12
N TRP A 252 7.79 10.20 19.37
CA TRP A 252 8.29 9.91 20.71
C TRP A 252 9.69 10.53 20.84
N GLU A 253 9.87 11.29 21.92
CA GLU A 253 11.18 11.69 22.47
C GLU A 253 11.86 10.52 23.19
#